data_AF-A0A4V5NWR4-F1
#
_entry.id   AF-A0A4V5NWR4-F1
#
_cell.length_a   1.000
_cell.length_b   1.000
_cell.length_c   1.000
_cell.angle_alpha   90.00
_cell.angle_beta   90.00
_cell.angle_gamma   90.00
#
_symmetry.space_group_name_H-M   'P 1'
#
loop_
_entity.id
_entity.type
_entity.pdbx_description
1 polymer ?
#
loop_
_entity_poly.entity_id
_entity_poly.type
_entity_poly.pdbx_seq_one_letter_code
_entity_poly.pdbx_strand_id
1 'polypeptide(L)'
;MNMFAKNEANSVEEYLFLIPENRKKDIDFLHNFIQKAVPNLKPYFATNMIGYGLFHYLDSKKQKKDWPIISLANQKNYISIYVCTIIEDKDAAEKYKKELGKLSKGVSCIRFKNIEEINLETLKIVLQLAEKKPGVAGATIVD
;
A
#
# COMPACT_ATOMS: atom_id res chain seq x y z
N MET A 1 1.07 -20.77 -4.35
CA MET A 1 0.73 -20.49 -2.94
C MET A 1 0.00 -19.16 -2.89
N ASN A 2 -1.23 -19.13 -2.37
CA ASN A 2 -1.97 -17.88 -2.20
C ASN A 2 -1.29 -17.05 -1.09
N MET A 3 -0.76 -15.87 -1.42
CA MET A 3 -0.03 -15.02 -0.45
C MET A 3 -0.98 -14.29 0.50
N PHE A 4 -2.20 -14.04 0.04
CA PHE A 4 -3.24 -13.32 0.74
C PHE A 4 -3.88 -14.15 1.85
N ALA A 5 -4.20 -13.51 2.98
CA ALA A 5 -5.17 -14.08 3.90
C ALA A 5 -6.52 -14.11 3.17
N LYS A 6 -7.12 -15.30 3.03
CA LYS A 6 -8.41 -15.48 2.35
C LYS A 6 -9.46 -14.65 3.10
N ASN A 7 -10.10 -13.71 2.41
CA ASN A 7 -11.32 -13.05 2.88
C ASN A 7 -12.29 -12.89 1.70
N GLU A 8 -13.57 -12.81 2.02
CA GLU A 8 -14.69 -12.69 1.06
C GLU A 8 -15.32 -11.28 1.15
N ALA A 9 -14.53 -10.29 1.59
CA ALA A 9 -14.98 -8.91 1.72
C ALA A 9 -15.33 -8.31 0.36
N ASN A 10 -16.33 -7.42 0.35
CA ASN A 10 -16.73 -6.63 -0.81
C ASN A 10 -16.63 -5.12 -0.57
N SER A 11 -16.29 -4.71 0.67
CA SER A 11 -16.13 -3.32 1.08
C SER A 11 -14.94 -3.15 2.03
N VAL A 12 -14.53 -1.90 2.26
CA VAL A 12 -13.47 -1.58 3.23
C VAL A 12 -13.91 -1.97 4.64
N GLU A 13 -15.16 -1.71 4.96
CA GLU A 13 -15.78 -2.00 6.26
C GLU A 13 -15.80 -3.51 6.52
N GLU A 14 -16.25 -4.31 5.55
CA GLU A 14 -16.23 -5.77 5.65
C GLU A 14 -14.79 -6.30 5.77
N TYR A 15 -13.85 -5.71 5.02
CA TYR A 15 -12.45 -6.10 5.10
C TYR A 15 -11.88 -5.90 6.50
N LEU A 16 -12.11 -4.72 7.10
CA LEU A 16 -11.66 -4.37 8.46
C LEU A 16 -12.36 -5.22 9.53
N PHE A 17 -13.61 -5.61 9.30
CA PHE A 17 -14.36 -6.52 10.17
C PHE A 17 -13.78 -7.93 10.17
N LEU A 18 -13.32 -8.42 9.01
CA LEU A 18 -12.77 -9.77 8.86
C LEU A 18 -11.28 -9.90 9.30
N ILE A 19 -10.64 -8.80 9.73
CA ILE A 19 -9.27 -8.88 10.26
C ILE A 19 -9.27 -9.63 11.59
N PRO A 20 -8.43 -10.68 11.75
CA PRO A 20 -8.30 -11.38 13.02
C PRO A 20 -7.90 -10.47 14.18
N GLU A 21 -8.42 -10.74 15.37
CA GLU A 21 -8.23 -9.91 16.57
C GLU A 21 -6.76 -9.55 16.84
N ASN A 22 -5.85 -10.50 16.65
CA ASN A 22 -4.41 -10.31 16.87
C ASN A 22 -3.74 -9.34 15.89
N ARG A 23 -4.43 -8.89 14.84
CA ARG A 23 -3.95 -7.90 13.85
C ARG A 23 -4.86 -6.70 13.70
N LYS A 24 -6.06 -6.76 14.28
CA LYS A 24 -7.08 -5.74 14.11
C LYS A 24 -6.59 -4.36 14.52
N LYS A 25 -5.94 -4.27 15.69
CA LYS A 25 -5.34 -3.03 16.20
C LYS A 25 -4.36 -2.38 15.20
N ASP A 26 -3.45 -3.17 14.63
CA ASP A 26 -2.43 -2.65 13.72
C ASP A 26 -3.03 -2.23 12.38
N ILE A 27 -3.94 -3.03 11.81
CA ILE A 27 -4.61 -2.70 10.55
C ILE A 27 -5.50 -1.46 10.72
N ASP A 28 -6.29 -1.37 11.79
CA ASP A 28 -7.17 -0.23 12.07
C ASP A 28 -6.33 1.05 12.31
N PHE A 29 -5.21 0.94 13.01
CA PHE A 29 -4.27 2.06 13.17
C PHE A 29 -3.73 2.52 11.81
N LEU A 30 -3.22 1.58 10.99
CA LEU A 30 -2.61 1.90 9.70
C LEU A 30 -3.62 2.49 8.72
N HIS A 31 -4.85 1.97 8.71
CA HIS A 31 -5.93 2.52 7.90
C HIS A 31 -6.22 3.99 8.25
N ASN A 32 -6.31 4.30 9.54
CA ASN A 32 -6.49 5.68 10.02
C ASN A 32 -5.26 6.55 9.75
N PHE A 33 -4.06 6.00 9.93
CA PHE A 33 -2.80 6.70 9.70
C PHE A 33 -2.64 7.12 8.24
N ILE A 34 -2.92 6.21 7.30
CA ILE A 34 -2.84 6.48 5.85
C ILE A 34 -3.85 7.58 5.49
N GLN A 35 -5.11 7.48 5.92
CA GLN A 35 -6.13 8.50 5.64
C GLN A 35 -5.76 9.89 6.18
N LYS A 36 -5.07 9.97 7.33
CA LYS A 36 -4.56 11.23 7.88
C LYS A 36 -3.34 11.76 7.12
N ALA A 37 -2.47 10.87 6.63
CA ALA A 37 -1.26 11.25 5.91
C ALA A 37 -1.56 11.79 4.50
N VAL A 38 -2.57 11.20 3.83
CA VAL A 38 -2.94 11.46 2.43
C VAL A 38 -4.48 11.63 2.28
N PRO A 39 -5.08 12.70 2.81
CA PRO A 39 -6.53 12.84 2.92
C PRO A 39 -7.29 12.95 1.58
N ASN A 40 -6.59 13.23 0.48
CA ASN A 40 -7.19 13.28 -0.85
C ASN A 40 -7.34 11.89 -1.48
N LEU A 41 -6.60 10.89 -0.99
CA LEU A 41 -6.65 9.52 -1.50
C LEU A 41 -7.73 8.73 -0.76
N LYS A 42 -8.93 8.67 -1.36
CA LYS A 42 -10.07 7.98 -0.73
C LYS A 42 -9.86 6.46 -0.68
N PRO A 43 -10.20 5.80 0.44
CA PRO A 43 -10.09 4.36 0.56
C PRO A 43 -11.17 3.67 -0.29
N TYR A 44 -10.84 2.52 -0.85
CA TYR A 44 -11.78 1.63 -1.52
C TYR A 44 -11.31 0.18 -1.37
N PHE A 45 -12.22 -0.77 -1.58
CA PHE A 45 -11.84 -2.17 -1.58
C PHE A 45 -11.20 -2.56 -2.91
N ALA A 46 -9.93 -2.97 -2.87
CA ALA A 46 -9.10 -3.21 -4.04
C ALA A 46 -8.58 -4.65 -4.05
N THR A 47 -9.42 -5.64 -4.36
CA THR A 47 -9.03 -7.06 -4.46
C THR A 47 -8.23 -7.56 -3.25
N ASN A 48 -8.93 -7.91 -2.17
CA ASN A 48 -8.35 -8.48 -0.94
C ASN A 48 -7.38 -7.54 -0.18
N MET A 49 -7.45 -6.24 -0.44
CA MET A 49 -6.73 -5.18 0.25
C MET A 49 -7.54 -3.88 0.21
N ILE A 50 -7.17 -2.92 1.04
CA ILE A 50 -7.70 -1.55 0.96
C ILE A 50 -6.78 -0.77 0.03
N GLY A 51 -7.32 -0.21 -1.05
CA GLY A 51 -6.61 0.75 -1.91
C GLY A 51 -6.92 2.19 -1.48
N TYR A 52 -5.99 3.12 -1.73
CA TYR A 52 -6.16 4.56 -1.48
C TYR A 52 -5.75 5.32 -2.73
N GLY A 53 -6.71 6.02 -3.32
CA GLY A 53 -6.51 6.69 -4.61
C GLY A 53 -6.26 5.71 -5.76
N LEU A 54 -6.37 6.20 -6.98
CA LEU A 54 -6.29 5.38 -8.18
C LEU A 54 -5.46 6.13 -9.22
N PHE A 55 -4.55 5.41 -9.87
CA PHE A 55 -3.90 5.90 -11.08
C PHE A 55 -4.14 4.92 -12.20
N HIS A 56 -4.07 5.42 -13.42
CA HIS A 56 -4.22 4.59 -14.60
C HIS A 56 -2.87 4.38 -15.26
N TYR A 57 -2.65 3.19 -15.79
CA TYR A 57 -1.45 2.88 -16.54
C TYR A 57 -1.75 1.99 -17.74
N LEU A 58 -0.84 1.98 -18.71
CA LEU A 58 -0.86 1.05 -19.82
C LEU A 58 -0.02 -0.18 -19.50
N ASP A 59 -0.63 -1.36 -19.64
CA ASP A 59 0.11 -2.63 -19.57
C ASP A 59 0.95 -2.87 -20.84
N SER A 60 1.65 -3.99 -20.89
CA SER A 60 2.49 -4.38 -22.04
C SER A 60 1.70 -4.54 -23.35
N LYS A 61 0.38 -4.67 -23.28
CA LYS A 61 -0.54 -4.76 -24.43
C LYS A 61 -1.22 -3.42 -24.72
N LYS A 62 -0.77 -2.32 -24.11
CA LYS A 62 -1.36 -0.97 -24.23
C LYS A 62 -2.82 -0.90 -23.80
N GLN A 63 -3.24 -1.75 -22.87
CA GLN A 63 -4.57 -1.66 -22.27
C GLN A 63 -4.52 -0.78 -21.03
N LYS A 64 -5.50 0.14 -20.90
CA LYS A 64 -5.68 0.94 -19.67
C LYS A 64 -6.06 -0.01 -18.53
N LYS A 65 -5.31 0.08 -17.42
CA LYS A 65 -5.53 -0.66 -16.19
C LYS A 65 -5.54 0.33 -15.03
N ASP A 66 -6.32 -0.01 -14.02
CA ASP A 66 -6.46 0.76 -12.80
C ASP A 66 -5.63 0.11 -11.70
N TRP A 67 -4.93 0.94 -10.94
CA TRP A 67 -4.15 0.45 -9.81
C TRP A 67 -4.21 1.42 -8.62
N PRO A 68 -4.24 0.91 -7.38
CA PRO A 68 -4.19 1.77 -6.21
C PRO A 68 -2.85 2.51 -6.14
N ILE A 69 -2.87 3.79 -5.76
CA ILE A 69 -1.63 4.54 -5.48
C ILE A 69 -0.95 3.98 -4.23
N ILE A 70 -1.74 3.72 -3.19
CA ILE A 70 -1.31 3.02 -1.97
C ILE A 70 -2.26 1.86 -1.72
N SER A 71 -1.75 0.75 -1.18
CA SER A 71 -2.59 -0.34 -0.67
C SER A 71 -2.16 -0.83 0.70
N LEU A 72 -3.13 -1.16 1.57
CA LEU A 72 -2.93 -1.83 2.84
C LEU A 72 -3.48 -3.26 2.76
N ALA A 73 -2.60 -4.25 2.92
CA ALA A 73 -2.96 -5.67 2.83
C ALA A 73 -2.55 -6.45 4.08
N ASN A 74 -3.51 -7.19 4.62
CA ASN A 74 -3.32 -8.23 5.62
C ASN A 74 -2.92 -9.56 4.93
N GLN A 75 -1.62 -9.85 4.86
CA GLN A 75 -1.07 -11.05 4.23
C GLN A 75 -1.01 -12.21 5.23
N LYS A 76 -0.86 -13.48 4.83
CA LYS A 76 -0.89 -14.59 5.80
C LYS A 76 0.07 -14.42 7.00
N ASN A 77 1.29 -13.93 6.78
CA ASN A 77 2.36 -13.90 7.79
C ASN A 77 2.84 -12.49 8.17
N TYR A 78 2.35 -11.44 7.52
CA TYR A 78 2.82 -10.06 7.68
C TYR A 78 1.75 -9.06 7.23
N ILE A 79 1.96 -7.79 7.52
CA ILE A 79 1.23 -6.66 6.95
C ILE A 79 2.06 -6.08 5.81
N SER A 80 1.40 -5.69 4.74
CA SER A 80 2.04 -5.10 3.56
C SER A 80 1.41 -3.76 3.24
N ILE A 81 2.24 -2.73 3.13
CA ILE A 81 1.87 -1.45 2.54
C ILE A 81 2.54 -1.36 1.17
N TYR A 82 1.73 -1.28 0.13
CA TYR A 82 2.20 -1.03 -1.22
C TYR A 82 2.16 0.48 -1.46
N VAL A 83 3.23 1.03 -2.01
CA VAL A 83 3.32 2.46 -2.31
C VAL A 83 3.86 2.61 -3.73
N CYS A 84 2.99 2.98 -4.66
CA CYS A 84 3.32 3.15 -6.07
C CYS A 84 3.76 4.60 -6.32
N THR A 85 5.06 4.85 -6.19
CA THR A 85 5.65 6.14 -6.55
C THR A 85 7.10 6.01 -6.98
N ILE A 86 7.48 6.81 -7.99
CA ILE A 86 8.82 6.84 -8.54
C ILE A 86 9.49 8.17 -8.21
N ILE A 87 10.71 8.09 -7.68
CA ILE A 87 11.57 9.21 -7.34
C ILE A 87 12.94 8.93 -7.95
N GLU A 88 13.40 9.81 -8.85
CA GLU A 88 14.72 9.67 -9.50
C GLU A 88 14.91 8.28 -10.12
N ASP A 89 13.91 7.83 -10.89
CA ASP A 89 13.87 6.52 -11.57
C ASP A 89 13.89 5.29 -10.64
N LYS A 90 13.70 5.48 -9.33
CA LYS A 90 13.61 4.42 -8.33
C LYS A 90 12.27 4.45 -7.60
N ASP A 91 11.84 3.29 -7.14
CA ASP A 91 10.70 3.19 -6.24
C ASP A 91 10.98 3.94 -4.92
N ALA A 92 10.02 4.73 -4.41
CA ALA A 92 10.26 5.49 -3.18
C ALA A 92 10.46 4.59 -1.97
N ALA A 93 9.78 3.45 -1.87
CA ALA A 93 10.00 2.52 -0.77
C ALA A 93 11.42 1.94 -0.82
N GLU A 94 12.02 1.83 -2.01
CA GLU A 94 13.44 1.48 -2.16
C GLU A 94 14.38 2.64 -1.76
N LYS A 95 14.05 3.88 -2.12
CA LYS A 95 14.85 5.06 -1.75
C LYS A 95 14.93 5.26 -0.23
N TYR A 96 13.81 5.11 0.48
CA TYR A 96 13.71 5.35 1.93
C TYR A 96 13.89 4.09 2.78
N LYS A 97 14.42 3.01 2.20
CA LYS A 97 14.47 1.69 2.84
C LYS A 97 15.22 1.71 4.17
N LYS A 98 16.33 2.45 4.26
CA LYS A 98 17.16 2.47 5.48
C LYS A 98 16.44 3.19 6.62
N GLU A 99 15.69 4.22 6.28
CA GLU A 99 14.94 5.07 7.19
C GLU A 99 13.61 4.44 7.63
N LEU A 100 13.07 3.50 6.85
CA LEU A 100 11.82 2.78 7.17
C LEU A 100 12.00 1.69 8.24
N GLY A 101 13.20 1.10 8.38
CA GLY A 101 13.51 0.06 9.36
C GLY A 101 14.08 -1.23 8.75
N LYS A 102 14.21 -2.29 9.57
CA LYS A 102 14.70 -3.62 9.14
C LYS A 102 13.58 -4.44 8.48
N LEU A 103 13.10 -3.99 7.32
CA LEU A 103 11.92 -4.55 6.67
C LEU A 103 12.24 -5.62 5.60
N SER A 104 11.36 -6.61 5.47
CA SER A 104 11.48 -7.67 4.46
C SER A 104 10.88 -7.24 3.10
N LYS A 105 11.55 -7.63 2.01
CA LYS A 105 11.54 -6.95 0.69
C LYS A 105 10.45 -7.41 -0.30
N GLY A 106 9.88 -6.45 -1.03
CA GLY A 106 9.32 -6.56 -2.39
C GLY A 106 9.42 -5.19 -3.12
N VAL A 107 9.36 -5.16 -4.45
CA VAL A 107 9.29 -3.88 -5.21
C VAL A 107 8.02 -3.12 -4.79
N SER A 108 8.15 -1.82 -4.49
CA SER A 108 7.02 -0.97 -4.06
C SER A 108 6.30 -1.43 -2.80
N CYS A 109 6.95 -2.25 -1.96
CA CYS A 109 6.26 -3.00 -0.90
C CYS A 109 7.04 -2.98 0.42
N ILE A 110 6.38 -2.43 1.44
CA ILE A 110 6.85 -2.30 2.81
C ILE A 110 6.20 -3.41 3.64
N ARG A 111 6.98 -4.41 4.10
CA ARG A 111 6.46 -5.57 4.85
C ARG A 111 7.03 -5.65 6.26
N PHE A 112 6.16 -5.80 7.23
CA PHE A 112 6.48 -5.92 8.66
C PHE A 112 5.47 -6.85 9.33
N LYS A 113 5.82 -7.41 10.51
CA LYS A 113 4.86 -8.21 11.28
C LYS A 113 4.06 -7.37 12.25
N ASN A 114 4.72 -6.40 12.90
CA ASN A 114 4.11 -5.50 13.87
C ASN A 114 4.53 -4.06 13.59
N ILE A 115 3.75 -3.10 14.07
CA ILE A 115 3.95 -1.69 13.77
C ILE A 115 5.23 -1.10 14.37
N GLU A 116 5.77 -1.71 15.41
CA GLU A 116 7.02 -1.27 16.05
C GLU A 116 8.26 -1.49 15.16
N GLU A 117 8.13 -2.29 14.10
CA GLU A 117 9.20 -2.54 13.14
C GLU A 117 9.36 -1.44 12.10
N ILE A 118 8.39 -0.52 12.00
CA ILE A 118 8.35 0.54 10.99
C ILE A 118 8.50 1.93 11.59
N ASN A 119 9.35 2.75 10.98
CA ASN A 119 9.40 4.17 11.29
C ASN A 119 8.19 4.90 10.65
N LEU A 120 7.24 5.32 11.49
CA LEU A 120 6.02 5.98 11.05
C LEU A 120 6.27 7.37 10.44
N GLU A 121 7.29 8.10 10.88
CA GLU A 121 7.62 9.41 10.30
C GLU A 121 8.11 9.26 8.85
N THR A 122 9.01 8.32 8.62
CA THR A 122 9.47 7.97 7.27
C THR A 122 8.31 7.44 6.42
N LEU A 123 7.46 6.57 6.97
CA LEU A 123 6.28 6.07 6.26
C LEU A 123 5.38 7.22 5.80
N LYS A 124 5.11 8.21 6.66
CA LYS A 124 4.31 9.39 6.30
C LYS A 124 4.90 10.13 5.10
N ILE A 125 6.21 10.35 5.09
CA ILE A 125 6.91 11.01 3.98
C ILE A 125 6.70 10.22 2.68
N VAL A 126 6.88 8.90 2.73
CA VAL A 126 6.71 8.01 1.57
C VAL A 126 5.27 8.04 1.03
N LEU A 127 4.26 8.01 1.91
CA LEU A 127 2.85 8.10 1.51
C LEU A 127 2.53 9.44 0.83
N GLN A 128 3.03 10.55 1.38
CA GLN A 128 2.81 11.89 0.83
C GLN A 128 3.52 12.11 -0.51
N LEU A 129 4.66 11.45 -0.73
CA LEU A 129 5.33 11.43 -2.03
C LEU A 129 4.48 10.70 -3.06
N ALA A 130 3.82 9.61 -2.67
CA ALA A 130 2.94 8.87 -3.55
C ALA A 130 1.68 9.62 -3.95
N GLU A 131 1.06 10.37 -3.03
CA GLU A 131 -0.05 11.26 -3.35
C GLU A 131 0.34 12.33 -4.40
N LYS A 132 1.58 12.84 -4.34
CA LYS A 132 2.07 13.88 -5.27
C LYS A 132 2.55 13.34 -6.61
N LYS A 133 3.11 12.13 -6.63
CA LYS A 133 3.79 11.54 -7.79
C LYS A 133 3.49 10.04 -7.88
N PRO A 134 2.24 9.65 -8.19
CA PRO A 134 1.90 8.25 -8.37
C PRO A 134 2.66 7.68 -9.58
N GLY A 135 3.15 6.45 -9.46
CA GLY A 135 3.89 5.83 -10.55
C GLY A 135 4.37 4.42 -10.23
N VAL A 136 4.61 3.63 -11.28
CA VAL A 136 5.20 2.30 -11.18
C VAL A 136 6.30 2.17 -12.22
N ALA A 137 7.43 1.59 -11.82
CA ALA A 137 8.58 1.43 -12.68
C ALA A 137 8.21 0.62 -13.93
N GLY A 138 8.55 1.14 -15.12
CA GLY A 138 8.25 0.50 -16.40
C GLY A 138 6.79 0.59 -16.87
N ALA A 139 5.92 1.26 -16.12
CA ALA A 139 4.53 1.53 -16.54
C ALA A 139 4.42 2.93 -17.16
N THR A 140 3.63 3.05 -18.23
CA THR A 140 3.23 4.37 -18.76
C THR A 140 1.98 4.82 -18.02
N ILE A 141 2.11 5.86 -17.19
CA ILE A 141 0.99 6.46 -16.49
C ILE A 141 0.16 7.29 -17.48
N VAL A 142 -1.16 7.17 -17.39
CA VAL A 142 -2.12 7.89 -18.23
C VAL A 142 -3.20 8.52 -17.35
N ASP A 143 -3.81 9.59 -17.84
CA ASP A 143 -5.02 10.18 -17.25
C ASP A 143 -6.25 9.30 -17.57
#